data_AF-A0A828YA30-F1
#
_entry.id   AF-A0A828YA30-F1
#
_cell.length_a   1.000
_cell.length_b   1.000
_cell.length_c   1.000
_cell.angle_alpha   90.00
_cell.angle_beta   90.00
_cell.angle_gamma   90.00
#
_symmetry.space_group_name_H-M   'P 1'
#
loop_
_entity.id
_entity.type
_entity.pdbx_description
1 polymer ?
#
loop_
_entity_poly.entity_id
_entity_poly.type
_entity_poly.pdbx_seq_one_letter_code
_entity_poly.pdbx_strand_id
1 'polypeptide(L)' 'MEDVPWSYLETLEPAHTYTITVPRKKGKEAREATIELRFEKLTIKSPQYKKLENIDMYALTATEVDGPK' A
#
# COMPACT_ATOMS: atom_id res chain seq x y z
N MET A 1 -12.36 -12.79 -11.14
CA MET A 1 -10.98 -12.52 -10.71
C MET A 1 -11.06 -11.14 -10.12
N GLU A 2 -11.08 -11.06 -8.81
CA GLU A 2 -11.47 -9.85 -8.09
C GLU A 2 -10.13 -9.20 -7.70
N ASP A 3 -9.88 -7.96 -8.14
CA ASP A 3 -8.65 -7.19 -7.91
C ASP A 3 -8.63 -6.65 -6.46
N VAL A 4 -8.74 -7.56 -5.48
CA VAL A 4 -9.26 -7.24 -4.13
C VAL A 4 -8.28 -6.56 -3.16
N PRO A 5 -6.93 -6.64 -3.24
CA PRO A 5 -6.12 -6.04 -2.18
C PRO A 5 -6.06 -4.51 -2.25
N TRP A 6 -5.80 -3.94 -3.43
CA TRP A 6 -5.45 -2.51 -3.53
C TRP A 6 -6.65 -1.59 -3.31
N SER A 7 -7.74 -1.84 -4.04
CA SER A 7 -8.98 -1.05 -3.95
C SER A 7 -9.60 -1.07 -2.54
N TYR A 8 -9.52 -2.20 -1.84
CA TYR A 8 -9.95 -2.30 -0.45
C TYR A 8 -9.07 -1.44 0.48
N LEU A 9 -7.74 -1.55 0.36
CA LEU A 9 -6.82 -0.82 1.23
C LEU A 9 -6.93 0.70 1.03
N GLU A 10 -7.28 1.19 -0.15
CA GLU A 10 -7.51 2.64 -0.39
C GLU A 10 -8.72 3.20 0.38
N THR A 11 -9.71 2.36 0.70
CA THR A 11 -10.89 2.80 1.48
C THR A 11 -10.63 2.93 2.97
N LEU A 12 -9.50 2.44 3.46
CA LEU A 12 -9.14 2.53 4.86
C LEU A 12 -8.74 3.95 5.23
N GLU A 13 -9.04 4.36 6.45
CA GLU A 13 -8.51 5.60 7.00
C GLU A 13 -6.98 5.49 7.15
N PRO A 14 -6.22 6.56 6.84
CA PRO A 14 -4.79 6.59 7.11
C PRO A 14 -4.49 6.30 8.58
N ALA A 15 -3.69 5.27 8.82
CA ALA A 15 -3.21 4.95 10.17
C ALA A 15 -2.10 5.91 10.61
N HIS A 16 -1.32 6.43 9.65
CA HIS A 16 -0.27 7.41 9.94
C HIS A 16 0.09 8.23 8.71
N THR A 17 0.74 9.36 8.95
CA THR A 17 1.31 10.22 7.90
C THR A 17 2.80 10.40 8.17
N TYR A 18 3.63 10.20 7.16
CA TYR A 18 5.09 10.37 7.25
C TYR A 18 5.60 11.33 6.19
N THR A 19 6.64 12.10 6.53
CA THR A 19 7.44 12.83 5.55
C THR A 19 8.66 12.00 5.18
N ILE A 20 8.84 11.73 3.89
CA ILE A 20 9.97 10.97 3.35
C ILE A 20 10.78 11.82 2.37
N THR A 21 12.06 11.50 2.23
CA THR A 21 12.90 12.06 1.18
C THR A 21 12.85 11.16 -0.07
N VAL A 22 12.32 11.68 -1.18
CA VAL A 22 12.27 10.99 -2.46
C VAL A 22 13.50 11.35 -3.30
N PRO A 23 14.42 10.41 -3.55
CA PRO A 23 15.59 10.67 -4.38
C PRO A 23 15.17 10.91 -5.83
N ARG A 24 15.79 11.89 -6.49
CA ARG A 24 15.59 12.19 -7.92
C ARG A 24 16.80 11.74 -8.74
N LYS A 25 16.62 11.70 -10.08
CA LYS A 25 17.70 11.38 -11.04
C LYS A 25 18.94 12.25 -10.77
N LYS A 26 20.13 11.70 -11.04
CA LYS A 26 21.42 12.37 -10.87
C LYS A 26 21.40 13.79 -11.44
N GLY A 27 21.79 14.77 -10.63
CA GLY A 27 21.78 16.20 -10.99
C GLY A 27 20.48 16.94 -10.66
N LYS A 28 19.49 16.28 -10.06
CA LYS A 28 18.31 16.94 -9.47
C LYS A 28 18.32 16.76 -7.96
N GLU A 29 17.91 17.81 -7.24
CA GLU A 29 17.76 17.74 -5.79
C GLU A 29 16.70 16.73 -5.39
N ALA A 30 16.95 16.01 -4.30
CA ALA A 30 15.92 15.21 -3.65
C ALA A 30 14.80 16.13 -3.16
N ARG A 31 13.60 15.58 -3.06
CA ARG A 31 12.44 16.33 -2.54
C ARG A 31 11.88 15.64 -1.32
N GLU A 32 11.19 16.40 -0.50
CA GLU A 32 10.33 15.83 0.53
C GLU A 32 8.97 15.48 -0.08
N ALA A 33 8.34 14.44 0.46
CA ALA A 33 7.01 14.01 0.11
C ALA A 33 6.28 13.56 1.37
N THR A 34 5.02 13.95 1.50
CA THR A 34 4.14 13.47 2.57
C THR A 34 3.37 12.26 2.06
N ILE A 35 3.51 11.12 2.75
CA ILE A 35 2.81 9.88 2.44
C ILE A 35 1.84 9.52 3.56
N GLU A 36 0.67 9.01 3.17
CA GLU A 36 -0.28 8.37 4.06
C GLU A 36 -0.09 6.86 4.02
N LEU A 37 0.00 6.25 5.20
CA LEU A 37 0.08 4.82 5.36
C LEU A 37 -1.28 4.25 5.76
N ARG A 38 -1.71 3.20 5.06
CA ARG A 38 -2.88 2.39 5.43
C ARG A 38 -2.42 0.95 5.61
N PHE A 39 -2.86 0.32 6.68
CA PHE A 39 -2.38 -0.98 7.11
C PHE A 39 -3.53 -1.86 7.56
N GLU A 40 -3.57 -3.11 7.11
CA GLU A 40 -4.58 -4.08 7.54
C GLU A 40 -4.02 -5.51 7.46
N LYS A 41 -4.48 -6.38 8.34
CA LYS A 41 -4.22 -7.82 8.22
C LYS A 41 -5.22 -8.42 7.23
N LEU A 42 -4.73 -9.00 6.14
CA LEU A 42 -5.54 -9.66 5.13
C LEU A 42 -5.38 -11.18 5.22
N THR A 43 -6.42 -11.90 4.82
CA THR A 43 -6.38 -13.37 4.66
C THR A 43 -6.67 -13.72 3.21
N ILE A 44 -5.69 -14.28 2.51
CA ILE A 44 -5.87 -14.88 1.20
C ILE A 44 -6.48 -16.27 1.39
N LYS A 45 -7.72 -16.43 0.95
CA LYS A 45 -8.43 -17.70 1.03
C LYS A 45 -7.87 -18.69 0.01
N SER A 46 -7.81 -19.96 0.38
CA SER A 46 -7.46 -21.03 -0.56
C SER A 46 -8.43 -21.06 -1.75
N PRO A 47 -7.95 -21.28 -2.99
CA PRO A 47 -8.83 -21.43 -4.15
C PRO A 47 -9.78 -22.62 -3.98
N GLN A 48 -11.04 -22.48 -4.39
CA GLN A 48 -12.08 -23.49 -4.18
C GLN A 48 -11.74 -24.88 -4.73
N TYR A 49 -10.96 -24.95 -5.80
CA TYR A 49 -10.58 -26.20 -6.48
C TYR A 49 -9.38 -26.92 -5.83
N LYS A 50 -8.73 -26.35 -4.82
CA LYS A 50 -7.58 -26.98 -4.14
C LYS A 50 -7.61 -26.67 -2.65
N LYS A 51 -7.62 -27.72 -1.82
CA LYS A 51 -7.47 -27.58 -0.37
C LYS A 51 -6.03 -27.18 -0.04
N LEU A 52 -5.82 -25.87 0.09
CA LEU A 52 -4.62 -25.26 0.64
C LEU A 52 -4.98 -24.58 1.96
N GLU A 53 -3.98 -24.29 2.76
CA GLU A 53 -4.18 -23.42 3.93
C GLU A 53 -4.42 -21.98 3.46
N ASN A 54 -5.20 -21.24 4.25
CA ASN A 54 -5.34 -19.80 4.06
C ASN A 54 -4.01 -19.12 4.43
N ILE A 55 -3.68 -18.04 3.73
CA ILE A 55 -2.47 -17.28 4.01
C ILE A 55 -2.89 -15.98 4.68
N ASP A 56 -2.51 -15.84 5.95
CA ASP A 56 -2.57 -14.55 6.64
C ASP A 56 -1.37 -13.70 6.24
N MET A 57 -1.62 -12.43 5.93
CA MET A 57 -0.57 -11.47 5.60
C MET A 57 -0.90 -10.09 6.14
N TYR A 58 0.12 -9.27 6.33
CA TYR A 58 -0.04 -7.86 6.63
C TYR A 58 0.18 -7.06 5.36
N ALA A 59 -0.80 -6.23 5.00
CA ALA A 59 -0.72 -5.36 3.85
C ALA A 59 -0.53 -3.91 4.30
N LEU A 60 0.32 -3.19 3.58
CA LEU A 60 0.61 -1.78 3.78
C LEU A 60 0.53 -1.07 2.43
N THR A 61 -0.23 0.02 2.36
CA THR A 61 -0.16 0.96 1.24
C THR A 61 0.46 2.27 1.72
N ALA A 62 1.22 2.91 0.84
CA ALA A 62 1.85 4.20 1.05
C ALA A 62 1.52 5.07 -0.15
N THR A 63 0.69 6.08 0.06
CA THR A 63 0.21 6.96 -1.01
C THR A 63 0.65 8.38 -0.75
N GLU A 64 1.23 9.04 -1.76
CA GLU A 64 1.62 10.44 -1.65
C GLU A 64 0.37 11.35 -1.75
N VAL A 65 0.21 12.27 -0.80
CA VAL A 65 -0.98 13.14 -0.71
C VAL A 65 -1.06 14.14 -1.87
N ASP A 66 0.08 14.74 -2.22
CA ASP A 66 0.21 15.79 -3.26
C ASP A 66 1.15 15.35 -4.40
N GLY A 67 1.08 14.07 -4.77
CA GLY A 67 1.92 13.51 -5.83
C GLY A 67 1.70 14.20 -7.19
N PRO A 68 2.71 14.19 -8.08
CA PRO A 68 2.53 14.70 -9.43
C PRO A 68 1.43 13.91 -10.16
N LYS A 69 0.44 14.62 -10.73
CA LYS A 69 -0.59 14.06 -11.61
C LYS A 69 0.01 13.48 -12.90
#